data_AF-A0A8H2WRP7-F1
#
_entry.id   AF-A0A8H2WRP7-F1
#
_cell.length_a   1.000
_cell.length_b   1.000
_cell.length_c   1.000
_cell.angle_alpha   90.00
_cell.angle_beta   90.00
_cell.angle_gamma   90.00
#
_symmetry.space_group_name_H-M   'P 1'
#
loop_
_entity.id
_entity.type
_entity.pdbx_description
1 polymer ?
#
loop_
_entity_poly.entity_id
_entity_poly.type
_entity_poly.pdbx_seq_one_letter_code
_entity_poly.pdbx_strand_id
1 'polypeptide(L)'
;SIQTSILTLGAITLYSIIAGWRAARQHKIEEHKIWMIRAWAYQMAIVTMRVIIPITLIALQLKGGYYTSLSCDEVSNSLNNTDQFVREYPQCQPDWAGKPVEYVSVEAGFEEGLRLAAGMRATFGMAGWVSVWIHFVGTEYYISRTRRVVKAVVKSN
;
A
#
# COMPACT_ATOMS: atom_id res chain seq x y z
N SER A 1 0.48 1.81 9.65
CA SER A 1 0.29 0.74 8.64
C SER A 1 1.04 1.02 7.34
N ILE A 2 1.03 2.25 6.83
CA ILE A 2 1.69 2.64 5.56
C ILE A 2 3.21 2.38 5.59
N GLN A 3 3.90 2.96 6.58
CA GLN A 3 5.36 2.84 6.69
C GLN A 3 5.79 1.38 6.81
N THR A 4 5.08 0.59 7.62
CA THR A 4 5.39 -0.83 7.83
C THR A 4 5.22 -1.64 6.54
N SER A 5 4.15 -1.42 5.75
CA SER A 5 3.96 -2.17 4.49
C SER A 5 5.04 -1.85 3.46
N ILE A 6 5.44 -0.57 3.36
CA ILE A 6 6.50 -0.14 2.45
C ILE A 6 7.85 -0.73 2.86
N LEU A 7 8.20 -0.64 4.16
CA LEU A 7 9.46 -1.17 4.67
C LEU A 7 9.53 -2.69 4.53
N THR A 8 8.45 -3.40 4.84
CA THR A 8 8.38 -4.86 4.65
C THR A 8 8.57 -5.22 3.18
N LEU A 9 7.86 -4.56 2.26
CA LEU A 9 8.00 -4.80 0.81
C LEU A 9 9.44 -4.54 0.33
N GLY A 10 10.03 -3.42 0.74
CA GLY A 10 11.41 -3.08 0.41
C GLY A 10 12.40 -4.11 0.94
N ALA A 11 12.26 -4.54 2.20
CA ALA A 11 13.14 -5.51 2.83
C ALA A 11 13.08 -6.88 2.14
N ILE A 12 11.88 -7.43 1.87
CA ILE A 12 11.75 -8.74 1.22
C ILE A 12 12.25 -8.73 -0.23
N THR A 13 12.07 -7.61 -0.93
CA THR A 13 12.53 -7.44 -2.31
C THR A 13 14.05 -7.34 -2.35
N LEU A 14 14.63 -6.47 -1.51
CA LEU A 14 16.08 -6.31 -1.39
C LEU A 14 16.75 -7.63 -0.97
N TYR A 15 16.19 -8.33 0.01
CA TYR A 15 16.68 -9.64 0.44
C TYR A 15 16.68 -10.65 -0.72
N SER A 16 15.60 -10.70 -1.49
CA SER A 16 15.48 -11.61 -2.64
C SER A 16 16.51 -11.31 -3.73
N ILE A 17 16.75 -10.02 -4.01
CA ILE A 17 17.77 -9.58 -4.97
C ILE A 17 19.17 -9.95 -4.48
N ILE A 18 19.51 -9.68 -3.21
CA ILE A 18 20.82 -10.01 -2.64
C ILE A 18 21.06 -11.52 -2.66
N ALA A 19 20.05 -12.32 -2.27
CA ALA A 19 20.13 -13.78 -2.30
C ALA A 19 20.30 -14.31 -3.73
N GLY A 20 19.56 -13.76 -4.69
CA GLY A 20 19.68 -14.10 -6.11
C GLY A 20 21.04 -13.71 -6.69
N TRP A 21 21.60 -12.56 -6.31
CA TRP A 21 22.93 -12.12 -6.71
C TRP A 21 24.02 -13.03 -6.13
N ARG A 22 23.92 -13.41 -4.85
CA ARG A 22 24.85 -14.36 -4.22
C ARG A 22 24.81 -15.72 -4.91
N ALA A 23 23.63 -16.24 -5.24
CA ALA A 23 23.48 -17.50 -5.97
C ALA A 23 24.09 -17.44 -7.37
N ALA A 24 23.89 -16.32 -8.10
CA ALA A 24 24.53 -16.09 -9.40
C ALA A 24 26.05 -16.10 -9.30
N ARG A 25 26.62 -15.44 -8.28
CA ARG A 25 28.07 -15.40 -8.03
C ARG A 25 28.66 -16.78 -7.67
N GLN A 26 27.84 -17.66 -7.09
CA GLN A 26 28.21 -19.05 -6.80
C GLN A 26 27.95 -20.00 -7.98
N HIS A 27 27.61 -19.49 -9.17
CA HIS A 27 27.23 -20.28 -10.35
C HIS A 27 26.04 -21.24 -10.13
N LYS A 28 25.19 -20.99 -9.12
CA LYS A 28 23.99 -21.77 -8.83
C LYS A 28 22.78 -21.19 -9.55
N ILE A 29 22.65 -21.50 -10.85
CA ILE A 29 21.62 -20.92 -11.73
C ILE A 29 20.19 -21.25 -11.27
N GLU A 30 19.95 -22.46 -10.76
CA GLU A 30 18.62 -22.85 -10.29
C GLU A 30 18.19 -22.07 -9.03
N GLU A 31 19.10 -21.83 -8.09
CA GLU A 31 18.82 -20.98 -6.92
C GLU A 31 18.59 -19.52 -7.35
N HIS A 32 19.41 -19.01 -8.28
CA HIS A 32 19.27 -17.65 -8.82
C HIS A 32 17.86 -17.44 -9.41
N LYS A 33 17.38 -18.35 -10.26
CA LYS A 33 16.04 -18.27 -10.87
C LYS A 33 14.94 -18.20 -9.82
N ILE A 34 15.01 -19.02 -8.78
CA ILE A 34 13.99 -19.06 -7.71
C ILE A 34 13.97 -17.72 -6.96
N TRP A 35 15.13 -17.15 -6.62
CA TRP A 35 15.20 -15.85 -5.96
C TRP A 35 14.75 -14.69 -6.85
N MET A 36 15.04 -14.74 -8.15
CA MET A 36 14.57 -13.73 -9.10
C MET A 36 13.03 -13.76 -9.25
N ILE A 37 12.41 -14.94 -9.29
CA ILE A 37 10.94 -15.06 -9.31
C ILE A 37 10.34 -14.36 -8.08
N ARG A 38 10.92 -14.54 -6.89
CA ARG A 38 10.48 -13.86 -5.67
C ARG A 38 10.59 -12.34 -5.79
N ALA A 39 11.75 -11.84 -6.21
CA ALA A 39 11.99 -10.41 -6.34
C ALA A 39 10.97 -9.74 -7.29
N TRP A 40 10.77 -10.30 -8.48
CA TRP A 40 9.84 -9.75 -9.47
C TRP A 40 8.38 -9.87 -9.03
N ALA A 41 8.00 -10.97 -8.39
CA ALA A 41 6.65 -11.11 -7.85
C ALA A 41 6.37 -10.09 -6.74
N TYR A 42 7.32 -9.83 -5.84
CA TYR A 42 7.14 -8.80 -4.80
C TYR A 42 7.05 -7.40 -5.43
N GLN A 43 7.81 -7.11 -6.48
CA GLN A 43 7.72 -5.83 -7.17
C GLN A 43 6.33 -5.57 -7.79
N MET A 44 5.64 -6.62 -8.25
CA MET A 44 4.26 -6.55 -8.76
C MET A 44 3.22 -6.21 -7.67
N ALA A 45 3.59 -6.32 -6.39
CA ALA A 45 2.74 -5.86 -5.30
C ALA A 45 2.44 -4.36 -5.39
N ILE A 46 3.34 -3.54 -5.94
CA ILE A 46 3.09 -2.10 -6.15
C ILE A 46 1.96 -1.90 -7.16
N VAL A 47 1.96 -2.65 -8.26
CA VAL A 47 0.93 -2.55 -9.30
C VAL A 47 -0.42 -2.99 -8.75
N THR A 48 -0.47 -4.13 -8.07
CA THR A 48 -1.70 -4.66 -7.48
C THR A 48 -2.27 -3.75 -6.41
N MET A 49 -1.42 -3.10 -5.62
CA MET A 49 -1.85 -2.10 -4.65
C MET A 49 -2.58 -0.92 -5.31
N ARG A 50 -2.13 -0.45 -6.48
CA ARG A 50 -2.81 0.63 -7.23
C ARG A 50 -4.21 0.23 -7.70
N VAL A 51 -4.46 -1.06 -7.86
CA VAL A 51 -5.78 -1.60 -8.21
C VAL A 51 -6.66 -1.77 -6.97
N ILE A 52 -6.11 -2.19 -5.84
CA ILE A 52 -6.86 -2.41 -4.60
C ILE A 52 -7.40 -1.09 -4.01
N ILE A 53 -6.62 0.00 -4.08
CA ILE A 53 -7.01 1.30 -3.56
C ILE A 53 -8.41 1.75 -4.05
N PRO A 54 -8.67 1.92 -5.36
CA PRO A 54 -9.98 2.36 -5.84
C PRO A 54 -11.09 1.37 -5.50
N ILE A 55 -10.83 0.06 -5.56
CA ILE A 55 -11.82 -0.98 -5.18
C ILE A 55 -12.28 -0.78 -3.73
N THR A 56 -11.32 -0.58 -2.83
CA THR A 56 -11.60 -0.42 -1.41
C THR A 56 -12.30 0.91 -1.11
N LEU A 57 -11.93 1.98 -1.82
CA LEU A 57 -12.58 3.27 -1.67
C LEU A 57 -14.04 3.23 -2.16
N ILE A 58 -14.34 2.57 -3.29
CA ILE A 58 -15.72 2.33 -3.75
C ILE A 58 -16.51 1.57 -2.68
N ALA A 59 -15.92 0.51 -2.12
CA ALA A 59 -16.58 -0.29 -1.09
C ALA A 59 -16.89 0.51 0.20
N LEU A 60 -16.04 1.49 0.55
CA LEU A 60 -16.29 2.39 1.68
C LEU A 60 -17.43 3.38 1.39
N GLN A 61 -17.47 3.94 0.18
CA GLN A 61 -18.57 4.84 -0.23
C GLN A 61 -19.93 4.14 -0.16
N LEU A 62 -20.01 2.90 -0.64
CA LEU A 62 -21.25 2.11 -0.61
C LEU A 62 -21.76 1.80 0.81
N LYS A 63 -20.90 1.88 1.82
CA LYS A 63 -21.24 1.61 3.23
C LYS A 63 -21.61 2.85 4.04
N GLY A 64 -21.76 4.01 3.40
CA GLY A 64 -22.12 5.27 4.06
C GLY A 64 -20.95 6.25 4.24
N GLY A 65 -19.88 6.11 3.47
CA GLY A 65 -18.71 6.99 3.51
C GLY A 65 -17.69 6.60 4.59
N TYR A 66 -16.51 7.22 4.53
CA TYR A 66 -15.45 7.01 5.51
C TYR A 66 -14.79 8.35 5.82
N TYR A 67 -14.56 8.65 7.10
CA TYR A 67 -13.94 9.90 7.54
C TYR A 67 -12.56 9.61 8.14
N THR A 68 -11.57 10.42 7.79
CA THR A 68 -10.23 10.36 8.35
C THR A 68 -9.86 11.70 8.98
N SER A 69 -9.04 11.66 10.03
CA SER A 69 -8.47 12.86 10.63
C SER A 69 -7.34 13.43 9.77
N LEU A 70 -7.44 14.70 9.42
CA LEU A 70 -6.37 15.51 8.82
C LEU A 70 -6.06 16.68 9.76
N SER A 71 -4.83 17.18 9.76
CA SER A 71 -4.53 18.40 10.52
C SER A 71 -5.07 19.63 9.82
N CYS A 72 -5.39 20.68 10.57
CA CYS A 72 -5.89 21.94 10.01
C CYS A 72 -4.90 22.60 9.03
N ASP A 73 -3.59 22.42 9.27
CA ASP A 73 -2.54 22.88 8.34
C ASP A 73 -2.56 22.12 7.02
N GLU A 74 -2.79 20.79 7.05
CA GLU A 74 -2.93 19.98 5.83
C GLU A 74 -4.17 20.39 5.03
N VAL A 75 -5.27 20.67 5.72
CA VAL A 75 -6.55 21.05 5.11
C VAL A 75 -6.45 22.45 4.46
N SER A 76 -5.89 23.43 5.18
CA SER A 76 -5.72 24.79 4.64
C SER A 76 -4.81 24.82 3.42
N ASN A 77 -3.71 24.06 3.46
CA ASN A 77 -2.78 23.91 2.34
C ASN A 77 -3.40 23.16 1.15
N SER A 78 -4.34 22.24 1.39
CA SER A 78 -4.99 21.46 0.31
C SER A 78 -6.12 22.21 -0.39
N LEU A 79 -6.84 23.10 0.30
CA LEU A 79 -7.96 23.86 -0.26
C LEU A 79 -7.51 25.08 -1.09
N ASN A 80 -6.33 25.64 -0.80
CA ASN A 80 -5.76 26.84 -1.47
C ASN A 80 -6.72 28.04 -1.60
N ASN A 81 -7.83 28.03 -0.86
CA ASN A 81 -8.88 29.03 -0.84
C ASN A 81 -9.28 29.27 0.62
N THR A 82 -8.87 30.42 1.14
CA THR A 82 -9.08 30.80 2.54
C THR A 82 -10.56 30.94 2.89
N ASP A 83 -11.38 31.47 1.96
CA ASP A 83 -12.81 31.67 2.21
C ASP A 83 -13.56 30.34 2.30
N GLN A 84 -13.19 29.38 1.46
CA GLN A 84 -13.74 28.03 1.52
C GLN A 84 -13.31 27.31 2.81
N PHE A 85 -12.03 27.43 3.17
CA PHE A 85 -11.49 26.84 4.40
C PHE A 85 -12.20 27.35 5.66
N VAL A 86 -12.40 28.66 5.78
CA VAL A 86 -13.08 29.27 6.94
C VAL A 86 -14.56 28.85 7.01
N ARG A 87 -15.23 28.68 5.87
CA ARG A 87 -16.64 28.27 5.81
C ARG A 87 -16.86 26.78 6.12
N GLU A 88 -16.01 25.91 5.56
CA GLU A 88 -16.16 24.45 5.68
C GLU A 88 -15.51 23.89 6.97
N TYR A 89 -14.47 24.54 7.47
CA TYR A 89 -13.72 24.11 8.66
C TYR A 89 -13.56 25.23 9.71
N PRO A 90 -14.66 25.83 10.21
CA PRO A 90 -14.60 26.90 11.20
C PRO A 90 -13.91 26.48 12.51
N GLN A 91 -13.96 25.19 12.85
CA GLN A 91 -13.31 24.63 14.03
C GLN A 91 -11.77 24.78 14.00
N CYS A 92 -11.15 24.89 12.82
CA CYS A 92 -9.70 25.11 12.69
C CYS A 92 -9.27 26.54 13.03
N GLN A 93 -10.22 27.48 13.18
CA GLN A 93 -9.92 28.85 13.55
C GLN A 93 -9.81 28.99 15.08
N PRO A 94 -8.92 29.86 15.57
CA PRO A 94 -8.89 30.19 17.00
C PRO A 94 -10.21 30.85 17.37
N ASP A 95 -11.00 30.19 18.22
CA ASP A 95 -12.20 30.78 18.78
C ASP A 95 -11.82 31.78 19.89
N TRP A 96 -12.70 32.73 20.19
CA TRP A 96 -12.46 33.84 21.13
C TRP A 96 -12.14 33.41 22.58
N ALA A 97 -12.21 32.12 22.90
CA ALA A 97 -12.03 31.56 24.24
C ALA A 97 -11.08 30.34 24.35
N GLY A 98 -10.39 29.89 23.29
CA GLY A 98 -9.63 28.63 23.39
C GLY A 98 -8.68 28.32 22.25
N LYS A 99 -7.73 27.40 22.52
CA LYS A 99 -6.77 26.90 21.54
C LYS A 99 -7.52 26.24 20.36
N PRO A 100 -7.12 26.49 19.10
CA PRO A 100 -7.76 25.88 17.93
C PRO A 100 -7.63 24.36 17.97
N VAL A 101 -8.58 23.63 17.38
CA VAL A 101 -8.42 22.18 17.20
C VAL A 101 -7.31 21.92 16.19
N GLU A 102 -6.46 20.93 16.49
CA GLU A 102 -5.33 20.59 15.62
C GLU A 102 -5.75 19.64 14.48
N TYR A 103 -6.80 18.84 14.69
CA TYR A 103 -7.28 17.83 13.74
C TYR A 103 -8.78 17.95 13.45
N VAL A 104 -9.15 17.71 12.20
CA VAL A 104 -10.54 17.68 11.71
C VAL A 104 -10.83 16.42 10.92
N SER A 105 -12.08 15.98 10.94
CA SER A 105 -12.55 14.86 10.13
C SER A 105 -12.85 15.32 8.71
N VAL A 106 -12.22 14.69 7.73
CA VAL A 106 -12.51 14.88 6.31
C VAL A 106 -13.02 13.59 5.71
N GLU A 107 -14.06 13.71 4.88
CA GLU A 107 -14.61 12.60 4.14
C GLU A 107 -13.63 12.13 3.06
N ALA A 108 -13.35 10.83 3.06
CA ALA A 108 -12.66 10.15 1.97
C ALA A 108 -13.55 10.12 0.73
N GLY A 109 -12.99 10.39 -0.45
CA GLY A 109 -13.73 10.35 -1.71
C GLY A 109 -12.81 10.28 -2.93
N PHE A 110 -13.42 10.21 -4.12
CA PHE A 110 -12.69 10.24 -5.39
C PHE A 110 -12.51 11.65 -5.96
N GLU A 111 -13.19 12.63 -5.37
CA GLU A 111 -13.11 14.03 -5.77
C GLU A 111 -11.70 14.57 -5.55
N GLU A 112 -11.22 15.34 -6.52
CA GLU A 112 -9.87 15.91 -6.51
C GLU A 112 -9.62 16.76 -5.25
N GLY A 113 -8.34 16.89 -4.89
CA GLY A 113 -7.92 17.64 -3.72
C GLY A 113 -8.12 16.88 -2.42
N LEU A 114 -8.85 17.49 -1.48
CA LEU A 114 -8.85 17.08 -0.08
C LEU A 114 -9.49 15.69 0.16
N ARG A 115 -10.60 15.40 -0.53
CA ARG A 115 -11.31 14.11 -0.38
C ARG A 115 -10.52 12.94 -0.94
N LEU A 116 -9.81 13.13 -2.06
CA LEU A 116 -8.88 12.13 -2.59
C LEU A 116 -7.71 11.89 -1.64
N ALA A 117 -7.12 12.94 -1.07
CA ALA A 117 -6.05 12.79 -0.09
C ALA A 117 -6.50 12.00 1.16
N ALA A 118 -7.70 12.31 1.65
CA ALA A 118 -8.35 11.59 2.74
C ALA A 118 -8.59 10.09 2.38
N GLY A 119 -9.10 9.81 1.18
CA GLY A 119 -9.31 8.44 0.69
C GLY A 119 -8.02 7.64 0.53
N MET A 120 -6.96 8.26 0.03
CA MET A 120 -5.64 7.66 -0.06
C MET A 120 -5.09 7.33 1.33
N ARG A 121 -5.18 8.25 2.29
CA ARG A 121 -4.75 8.02 3.69
C ARG A 121 -5.48 6.84 4.33
N ALA A 122 -6.78 6.70 4.09
CA ALA A 122 -7.59 5.62 4.63
C ALA A 122 -7.23 4.23 4.05
N THR A 123 -6.97 4.15 2.75
CA THR A 123 -6.87 2.87 2.02
C THR A 123 -5.45 2.38 1.78
N PHE A 124 -4.47 3.28 1.68
CA PHE A 124 -3.10 2.95 1.24
C PHE A 124 -2.43 1.85 2.07
N GLY A 125 -2.49 1.98 3.40
CA GLY A 125 -1.81 1.04 4.30
C GLY A 125 -2.39 -0.37 4.24
N MET A 126 -3.73 -0.48 4.16
CA MET A 126 -4.40 -1.77 4.04
C MET A 126 -4.15 -2.39 2.65
N ALA A 127 -4.28 -1.60 1.58
CA ALA A 127 -4.00 -2.06 0.23
C ALA A 127 -2.56 -2.56 0.07
N GLY A 128 -1.59 -1.87 0.70
CA GLY A 128 -0.19 -2.30 0.73
C GLY A 128 -0.01 -3.68 1.37
N TRP A 129 -0.59 -3.90 2.55
CA TRP A 129 -0.50 -5.19 3.24
C TRP A 129 -1.19 -6.32 2.48
N VAL A 130 -2.40 -6.10 1.99
CA VAL A 130 -3.14 -7.11 1.21
C VAL A 130 -2.34 -7.51 -0.02
N SER A 131 -1.76 -6.53 -0.72
CA SER A 131 -0.94 -6.79 -1.89
C SER A 131 0.33 -7.61 -1.57
N VAL A 132 1.02 -7.27 -0.48
CA VAL A 132 2.20 -8.04 0.00
C VAL A 132 1.82 -9.49 0.26
N TRP A 133 0.72 -9.75 0.95
CA TRP A 133 0.28 -11.11 1.27
C TRP A 133 -0.09 -11.92 0.03
N ILE A 134 -0.81 -11.32 -0.93
CA ILE A 134 -1.17 -11.97 -2.19
C ILE A 134 0.09 -12.43 -2.93
N HIS A 135 1.11 -11.58 -3.03
CA HIS A 135 2.33 -11.91 -3.76
C HIS A 135 3.22 -12.87 -2.96
N PHE A 136 3.29 -12.74 -1.65
CA PHE A 136 4.04 -13.66 -0.79
C PHE A 136 3.50 -15.08 -0.88
N VAL A 137 2.20 -15.25 -0.63
CA VAL A 137 1.53 -16.56 -0.66
C VAL A 137 1.53 -17.12 -2.08
N GLY A 138 1.18 -16.30 -3.07
CA GLY A 138 1.14 -16.72 -4.47
C GLY A 138 2.50 -17.21 -4.99
N THR A 139 3.58 -16.52 -4.62
CA THR A 139 4.95 -16.88 -5.02
C THR A 139 5.40 -18.18 -4.40
N GLU A 140 5.26 -18.35 -3.08
CA GLU A 140 5.67 -19.59 -2.42
C GLU A 140 4.81 -20.77 -2.84
N TYR A 141 3.51 -20.54 -3.07
CA TYR A 141 2.63 -21.55 -3.65
C TYR A 141 3.13 -21.98 -5.05
N TYR A 142 3.39 -21.03 -5.94
CA TYR A 142 3.93 -21.30 -7.29
C TYR A 142 5.23 -22.10 -7.23
N ILE A 143 6.22 -21.63 -6.47
CA ILE A 143 7.52 -22.31 -6.32
C ILE A 143 7.36 -23.72 -5.73
N SER A 144 6.46 -23.91 -4.77
CA SER A 144 6.21 -25.22 -4.17
C SER A 144 5.62 -26.21 -5.17
N ARG A 145 4.67 -25.77 -6.01
CA ARG A 145 4.04 -26.59 -7.05
C ARG A 145 5.05 -26.98 -8.11
N THR A 146 5.85 -26.03 -8.60
CA THR A 146 6.90 -26.30 -9.58
C THR A 146 7.92 -27.32 -9.05
N ARG A 147 8.38 -27.17 -7.80
CA ARG A 147 9.29 -28.15 -7.16
C ARG A 147 8.67 -29.54 -7.05
N ARG A 148 7.36 -29.65 -6.77
CA ARG A 148 6.65 -30.94 -6.70
C ARG A 148 6.56 -31.61 -8.06
N VAL A 149 6.21 -30.86 -9.10
CA VAL A 149 6.10 -31.38 -10.47
C VAL A 149 7.45 -31.92 -10.95
N VAL A 150 8.53 -31.17 -10.78
CA VAL A 150 9.88 -31.61 -11.16
C VAL A 150 10.27 -32.91 -10.45
N LYS A 151 10.02 -33.02 -9.15
CA LYS A 151 10.30 -34.26 -8.39
C LYS A 151 9.48 -35.47 -8.87
N ALA A 152 8.22 -35.26 -9.26
CA ALA A 152 7.37 -36.34 -9.76
C ALA A 152 7.89 -36.86 -11.11
N VAL A 153 8.31 -35.97 -12.02
CA VAL A 153 8.90 -36.32 -13.32
C VAL A 153 10.22 -37.08 -13.16
N VAL A 154 11.07 -36.67 -12.22
CA VAL A 154 12.33 -37.39 -11.94
C VAL A 154 12.08 -38.79 -11.36
N LYS A 155 11.01 -39.00 -10.59
CA LYS A 155 10.67 -40.32 -10.03
C LYS A 155 10.07 -41.27 -11.08
N SER A 156 9.49 -40.75 -12.16
CA SER A 156 8.87 -41.56 -13.22
C SER A 156 9.82 -42.01 -14.33
N ASN A 157 11.05 -41.48 -14.36
CA ASN A 157 12.13 -41.90 -15.26
C ASN A 157 13.11 -42.82 -14.52
#